data_AF-A0A2X2L474-F1
#
_entry.id   AF-A0A2X2L474-F1
#
_cell.length_a   1.000
_cell.length_b   1.000
_cell.length_c   1.000
_cell.angle_alpha   90.00
_cell.angle_beta   90.00
_cell.angle_gamma   90.00
#
_symmetry.space_group_name_H-M   'P 1'
#
loop_
_entity.id
_entity.type
_entity.pdbx_description
1 polymer ?
#
loop_
_entity_poly.entity_id
_entity_poly.type
_entity_poly.pdbx_seq_one_letter_code
_entity_poly.pdbx_strand_id
1 'polypeptide(L)'
;MSDPDVFDRLIPFWQLQLYFEGEGKRPDFYADLFEAFRQQNMSKPRRQRSDWSSDRMMGERNPAVHQLNFVKTACEVAKLDLTDFFDKYGFFFVGTLEYDDYGKYTYAMTQEMVDGCRLAIKNMNLPKPKADLTALRD
;
A
#
# COMPACT_ATOMS: atom_id res chain seq x y z
N MET A 1 10.98 -0.57 11.06
CA MET A 1 11.12 -0.28 9.61
C MET A 1 12.48 -0.64 9.01
N SER A 2 13.34 -1.29 9.79
CA SER A 2 14.58 -1.98 9.36
C SER A 2 14.63 -3.32 10.07
N ASP A 3 13.49 -4.03 10.14
CA ASP A 3 13.53 -5.38 10.72
C ASP A 3 14.21 -6.30 9.69
N PRO A 4 15.32 -6.96 10.04
CA PRO A 4 15.98 -7.90 9.14
C PRO A 4 15.08 -9.08 8.79
N ASP A 5 14.05 -9.33 9.60
CA ASP A 5 13.07 -10.36 9.32
C ASP A 5 12.09 -9.92 8.20
N VAL A 6 12.12 -10.66 7.09
CA VAL A 6 11.21 -10.49 5.97
C VAL A 6 9.79 -10.96 6.31
N PHE A 7 9.64 -11.85 7.29
CA PHE A 7 8.35 -12.38 7.73
C PHE A 7 7.54 -11.33 8.49
N ASP A 8 8.18 -10.45 9.27
CA ASP A 8 7.48 -9.34 9.94
C ASP A 8 6.84 -8.35 8.95
N ARG A 9 7.47 -8.19 7.78
CA ARG A 9 6.93 -7.36 6.69
C ARG A 9 5.77 -8.04 5.97
N LEU A 10 5.66 -9.37 6.04
CA LEU A 10 4.58 -10.14 5.42
C LEU A 10 3.29 -10.11 6.25
N ILE A 11 3.41 -10.00 7.59
CA ILE A 11 2.27 -9.97 8.54
C ILE A 11 1.13 -9.04 8.09
N PRO A 12 1.36 -7.75 7.76
CA PRO A 12 0.25 -6.86 7.39
C PRO A 12 -0.50 -7.33 6.14
N PHE A 13 0.19 -7.95 5.18
CA PHE A 13 -0.46 -8.47 3.98
C PHE A 13 -1.27 -9.74 4.30
N TRP A 14 -0.71 -10.65 5.09
CA TRP A 14 -1.45 -11.85 5.49
C TRP A 14 -2.70 -11.52 6.32
N GLN A 15 -2.62 -10.53 7.21
CA GLN A 15 -3.79 -10.10 7.99
C GLN A 15 -4.90 -9.47 7.14
N LEU A 16 -4.55 -8.77 6.06
CA LEU A 16 -5.56 -8.31 5.10
C LEU A 16 -6.26 -9.51 4.46
N GLN A 17 -5.51 -10.55 4.03
CA GLN A 17 -6.08 -11.78 3.49
C GLN A 17 -7.08 -12.41 4.47
N LEU A 18 -6.64 -12.68 5.70
CA LEU A 18 -7.47 -13.31 6.74
C LEU A 18 -8.73 -12.49 7.04
N TYR A 19 -8.59 -11.17 7.16
CA TYR A 19 -9.73 -10.30 7.43
C TYR A 19 -10.75 -10.36 6.29
N PHE A 20 -10.30 -10.26 5.03
CA PHE A 20 -11.22 -10.18 3.90
C PHE A 20 -11.82 -11.54 3.52
N GLU A 21 -11.12 -12.65 3.71
CA GLU A 21 -11.71 -13.99 3.59
C GLU A 21 -12.76 -14.25 4.69
N GLY A 22 -12.52 -13.76 5.91
CA GLY A 22 -13.40 -13.91 7.05
C GLY A 22 -14.44 -12.79 7.19
N GLU A 23 -14.24 -11.92 8.18
CA GLU A 23 -15.22 -10.92 8.62
C GLU A 23 -15.50 -9.81 7.60
N GLY A 24 -14.50 -9.49 6.77
CA GLY A 24 -14.58 -8.53 5.69
C GLY A 24 -15.44 -9.00 4.52
N LYS A 25 -15.70 -10.32 4.40
CA LYS A 25 -16.55 -10.95 3.38
C LYS A 25 -16.25 -10.48 1.94
N ARG A 26 -14.96 -10.36 1.62
CA ARG A 26 -14.41 -10.00 0.30
C ARG A 26 -13.29 -10.97 -0.08
N PRO A 27 -13.60 -12.25 -0.36
CA PRO A 27 -12.57 -13.24 -0.68
C PRO A 27 -11.71 -12.86 -1.89
N ASP A 28 -12.27 -12.09 -2.84
CA ASP A 28 -11.56 -11.62 -4.04
C ASP A 28 -10.75 -10.33 -3.81
N PHE A 29 -10.57 -9.88 -2.57
CA PHE A 29 -9.92 -8.60 -2.26
C PHE A 29 -8.57 -8.41 -2.97
N TYR A 30 -7.67 -9.39 -2.91
CA TYR A 30 -6.38 -9.27 -3.60
C TYR A 30 -6.51 -9.34 -5.12
N ALA A 31 -7.44 -10.14 -5.65
CA ALA A 31 -7.69 -10.20 -7.08
C ALA A 31 -8.14 -8.83 -7.61
N ASP A 32 -9.09 -8.20 -6.91
CA ASP A 32 -9.57 -6.84 -7.20
C ASP A 32 -8.48 -5.79 -7.02
N LEU A 33 -7.64 -5.92 -5.99
CA LEU A 33 -6.53 -5.02 -5.71
C LEU A 33 -5.50 -5.02 -6.85
N PHE A 34 -5.08 -6.21 -7.29
CA PHE A 34 -4.15 -6.33 -8.41
C PHE A 34 -4.76 -5.89 -9.73
N GLU A 35 -6.06 -6.11 -9.93
CA GLU A 35 -6.77 -5.61 -11.11
C GLU A 35 -6.82 -4.07 -11.11
N ALA A 36 -7.07 -3.45 -9.96
CA ALA A 36 -7.02 -1.99 -9.81
C ALA A 36 -5.63 -1.43 -10.19
N PHE A 37 -4.54 -2.07 -9.75
CA PHE A 37 -3.19 -1.65 -10.15
C PHE A 37 -2.94 -1.81 -11.66
N ARG A 38 -3.42 -2.90 -12.28
CA ARG A 38 -3.32 -3.09 -13.73
C ARG A 38 -4.06 -1.98 -14.48
N GLN A 39 -5.26 -1.62 -14.03
CA GLN A 39 -6.06 -0.55 -14.62
C GLN A 39 -5.44 0.83 -14.43
N GLN A 40 -4.88 1.12 -13.25
CA GLN A 40 -4.11 2.35 -13.00
C GLN A 40 -2.94 2.47 -13.98
N ASN A 41 -2.20 1.39 -14.21
CA ASN A 41 -1.12 1.39 -15.19
C ASN A 41 -1.64 1.58 -16.62
N MET A 42 -2.70 0.88 -17.02
CA MET A 42 -3.30 1.02 -18.35
C MET A 42 -3.87 2.42 -18.62
N SER A 43 -4.30 3.11 -17.58
CA SER A 43 -4.83 4.49 -17.67
C SER A 43 -3.73 5.53 -17.87
N LYS A 44 -2.45 5.20 -17.62
CA LYS A 44 -1.33 6.08 -17.93
C LYS A 44 -1.13 6.20 -19.45
N PRO A 45 -0.70 7.38 -19.96
CA PRO A 45 -0.24 7.54 -21.34
C PRO A 45 0.77 6.44 -21.70
N ARG A 46 0.75 5.90 -22.93
CA ARG A 46 1.64 4.79 -23.34
C ARG A 46 3.13 5.01 -23.00
N ARG A 47 3.60 6.26 -23.04
CA ARG A 47 4.99 6.64 -22.70
C ARG A 47 5.31 6.58 -21.19
N GLN A 48 4.30 6.50 -20.34
CA GLN A 48 4.37 6.47 -18.87
C GLN A 48 3.81 5.15 -18.29
N ARG A 49 3.36 4.22 -19.14
CA ARG A 49 2.99 2.87 -18.70
C ARG A 49 4.26 2.17 -18.25
N SER A 50 4.27 1.69 -17.01
CA SER A 50 5.38 0.92 -16.50
C SER A 50 5.20 -0.55 -16.87
N ASP A 51 6.22 -1.14 -17.47
CA ASP A 51 6.48 -2.57 -17.39
C ASP A 51 7.73 -2.76 -16.53
N TRP A 52 8.05 -4.01 -16.21
CA TRP A 52 9.21 -4.31 -15.37
C TRP A 52 10.53 -3.75 -15.93
N SER A 53 10.63 -3.59 -17.25
CA SER A 53 11.81 -3.01 -17.91
C SER A 53 11.81 -1.47 -17.86
N SER A 54 10.65 -0.81 -17.99
CA SER A 54 10.55 0.65 -18.01
C SER A 54 10.53 1.28 -16.61
N ASP A 55 10.02 0.58 -15.58
CA ASP A 55 10.12 1.05 -14.19
C ASP A 55 11.57 1.15 -13.71
N ARG A 56 12.45 0.26 -14.19
CA ARG A 56 13.89 0.30 -13.90
C ARG A 56 14.61 1.50 -14.51
N MET A 57 14.10 2.07 -15.61
CA MET A 57 14.77 3.16 -16.33
C MET A 57 14.11 4.53 -16.14
N MET A 58 12.79 4.59 -16.00
CA MET A 58 11.99 5.84 -16.06
C MET A 58 10.84 5.89 -15.05
N GLY A 59 10.73 4.88 -14.18
CA GLY A 59 9.67 4.79 -13.16
C GLY A 59 9.84 5.79 -12.03
N GLU A 60 8.77 5.98 -11.25
CA GLU A 60 8.84 6.70 -9.97
C GLU A 60 9.84 5.98 -9.06
N ARG A 61 10.96 6.64 -8.76
CA ARG A 61 12.11 6.03 -8.07
C ARG A 61 11.96 6.07 -6.56
N ASN A 62 11.05 6.89 -6.04
CA ASN A 62 10.78 6.98 -4.62
C ASN A 62 9.76 5.90 -4.19
N PRO A 63 10.19 4.85 -3.45
CA PRO A 63 9.29 3.77 -3.04
C PRO A 63 8.13 4.23 -2.15
N ALA A 64 8.28 5.38 -1.46
CA ALA A 64 7.23 5.98 -0.64
C ALA A 64 5.95 6.28 -1.43
N VAL A 65 6.07 6.70 -2.70
CA VAL A 65 4.91 7.00 -3.54
C VAL A 65 4.12 5.73 -3.84
N HIS A 66 4.79 4.63 -4.16
CA HIS A 66 4.16 3.33 -4.40
C HIS A 66 3.51 2.78 -3.14
N GLN A 67 4.16 2.96 -1.98
CA GLN A 67 3.61 2.57 -0.67
C GLN A 67 2.30 3.30 -0.35
N LEU A 68 2.24 4.63 -0.55
CA LEU A 68 1.00 5.38 -0.34
C LEU A 68 -0.08 5.04 -1.38
N ASN A 69 0.31 4.78 -2.63
CA ASN A 69 -0.63 4.31 -3.65
C ASN A 69 -1.23 2.96 -3.28
N PHE A 70 -0.44 2.05 -2.70
CA PHE A 70 -0.93 0.79 -2.19
C PHE A 70 -1.99 1.00 -1.10
N VAL A 71 -1.69 1.81 -0.09
CA VAL A 71 -2.61 2.10 1.02
C VAL A 71 -3.92 2.69 0.52
N LYS A 72 -3.84 3.68 -0.37
CA LYS A 72 -5.03 4.32 -0.96
C LYS A 72 -5.86 3.32 -1.76
N THR A 73 -5.23 2.55 -2.65
CA THR A 73 -5.92 1.58 -3.52
C THR A 73 -6.53 0.45 -2.70
N ALA A 74 -5.85 -0.01 -1.64
CA ALA A 74 -6.39 -0.98 -0.70
C ALA A 74 -7.66 -0.47 -0.02
N CYS A 75 -7.69 0.78 0.44
CA CYS A 75 -8.90 1.39 1.00
C CYS A 75 -10.03 1.48 -0.03
N GLU A 76 -9.72 1.90 -1.26
CA GLU A 76 -10.68 2.03 -2.37
C GLU A 76 -11.32 0.68 -2.75
N VAL A 77 -10.53 -0.40 -2.81
CA VAL A 77 -10.99 -1.74 -3.17
C VAL A 77 -11.74 -2.39 -2.01
N ALA A 78 -11.20 -2.28 -0.79
CA ALA A 78 -11.85 -2.79 0.42
C ALA A 78 -13.17 -2.09 0.73
N LYS A 79 -13.35 -0.85 0.24
CA LYS A 79 -14.39 0.08 0.69
C LYS A 79 -14.35 0.27 2.21
N LEU A 80 -13.14 0.30 2.78
CA LEU A 80 -12.89 0.47 4.20
C LEU A 80 -11.76 1.46 4.40
N ASP A 81 -11.84 2.24 5.49
CA ASP A 81 -10.74 3.07 5.94
C ASP A 81 -9.72 2.21 6.70
N LEU A 82 -8.65 1.82 6.01
CA LEU A 82 -7.56 1.01 6.56
C LEU A 82 -6.41 1.88 7.10
N THR A 83 -6.57 3.20 7.22
CA THR A 83 -5.49 4.10 7.63
C THR A 83 -4.90 3.73 8.99
N ASP A 84 -5.75 3.47 10.00
CA ASP A 84 -5.30 3.08 11.34
C ASP A 84 -4.48 1.77 11.33
N PHE A 85 -4.84 0.82 10.46
CA PHE A 85 -4.13 -0.44 10.30
C PHE A 85 -2.73 -0.21 9.72
N PHE A 86 -2.65 0.53 8.62
CA PHE A 86 -1.39 0.84 7.95
C PHE A 86 -0.47 1.72 8.80
N ASP A 87 -1.03 2.60 9.62
CA ASP A 87 -0.27 3.45 10.54
C ASP A 87 0.44 2.63 11.62
N LYS A 88 -0.25 1.63 12.20
CA LYS A 88 0.36 0.71 13.17
C LYS A 88 1.53 -0.08 12.59
N TYR A 89 1.48 -0.41 11.30
CA TYR A 89 2.58 -1.08 10.58
C TYR A 89 3.65 -0.12 10.05
N GLY A 90 3.51 1.18 10.28
CA GLY A 90 4.50 2.19 9.92
C GLY A 90 4.44 2.64 8.46
N PHE A 91 3.39 2.33 7.69
CA PHE A 91 3.28 2.74 6.28
C PHE A 91 3.25 4.27 6.09
N PHE A 92 3.04 5.04 7.15
CA PHE A 92 3.09 6.50 7.15
C PHE A 92 4.32 7.09 7.83
N PHE A 93 5.37 6.30 8.04
CA PHE A 93 6.63 6.79 8.61
C PHE A 93 7.23 7.89 7.72
N VAL A 94 7.35 9.09 8.29
CA VAL A 94 7.98 10.25 7.68
C VAL A 94 9.48 10.21 7.94
N GLY A 95 10.26 10.29 6.87
CA GLY A 95 11.72 10.22 6.95
C GLY A 95 12.35 9.81 5.63
N THR A 96 13.68 9.79 5.64
CA THR A 96 14.51 9.37 4.51
C THR A 96 15.29 8.12 4.89
N LEU A 97 15.27 7.11 4.03
CA LEU A 97 15.98 5.84 4.21
C LEU A 97 16.70 5.49 2.91
N GLU A 98 17.93 5.02 3.02
CA GLU A 98 18.70 4.51 1.88
C GLU A 98 18.75 2.99 1.96
N TYR A 99 18.46 2.33 0.83
CA TYR A 99 18.45 0.88 0.73
C TYR A 99 19.33 0.44 -0.43
N ASP A 100 20.07 -0.65 -0.23
CA ASP A 100 20.80 -1.37 -1.28
C ASP A 100 20.16 -2.76 -1.45
N ASP A 101 19.03 -2.80 -2.16
CA ASP A 101 18.20 -4.00 -2.35
C ASP A 101 18.04 -4.24 -3.85
N TYR A 102 19.02 -4.93 -4.43
CA TYR A 102 19.20 -5.10 -5.89
C TYR A 102 19.36 -3.76 -6.65
N GLY A 103 19.79 -2.71 -5.95
CA GLY A 103 20.00 -1.36 -6.46
C GLY A 103 19.94 -0.34 -5.32
N LYS A 104 20.58 0.83 -5.52
CA LYS A 104 20.51 1.94 -4.56
C LYS A 104 19.20 2.71 -4.74
N TYR A 105 18.35 2.67 -3.73
CA TYR A 105 17.09 3.40 -3.69
C TYR A 105 17.08 4.36 -2.50
N THR A 106 16.53 5.55 -2.73
CA THR A 106 16.26 6.52 -1.69
C THR A 106 14.75 6.54 -1.44
N TYR A 107 14.35 6.04 -0.30
CA TYR A 107 13.01 6.24 0.23
C TYR A 107 12.95 7.62 0.87
N ALA A 108 11.99 8.43 0.44
CA ALA A 108 11.75 9.74 1.03
C ALA A 108 10.23 9.91 1.23
N MET A 109 9.79 9.86 2.49
CA MET A 109 8.40 10.13 2.85
C MET A 109 8.32 11.48 3.53
N THR A 110 7.60 12.44 2.95
CA THR A 110 7.35 13.75 3.56
C THR A 110 6.01 13.76 4.29
N GLN A 111 5.85 14.68 5.24
CA GLN A 111 4.57 14.87 5.94
C GLN A 111 3.45 15.24 4.95
N GLU A 112 3.74 16.08 3.96
CA GLU A 112 2.77 16.47 2.92
C GLU A 112 2.24 15.27 2.12
N MET A 113 3.09 14.29 1.81
CA MET A 113 2.67 13.06 1.12
C MET A 113 1.72 12.24 1.98
N VAL A 114 2.05 12.06 3.27
CA VAL A 114 1.21 11.35 4.23
C VAL A 114 -0.14 12.05 4.42
N ASP A 115 -0.12 13.37 4.62
CA ASP A 115 -1.33 14.17 4.82
C ASP A 115 -2.22 14.16 3.59
N GLY A 116 -1.63 14.25 2.39
CA GLY A 116 -2.35 14.13 1.12
C GLY A 116 -3.01 12.76 0.96
N CYS A 117 -2.32 11.68 1.33
CA CYS A 117 -2.88 10.32 1.31
C CYS A 117 -4.05 10.17 2.30
N ARG A 118 -3.86 10.60 3.55
CA ARG A 118 -4.90 10.56 4.60
C ARG A 118 -6.11 11.40 4.22
N LEU A 119 -5.91 12.59 3.66
CA LEU A 119 -6.99 13.45 3.17
C LEU A 119 -7.74 12.78 2.01
N ALA A 120 -7.04 12.17 1.06
CA ALA A 120 -7.66 11.45 -0.04
C ALA A 120 -8.56 10.31 0.45
N ILE A 121 -8.08 9.50 1.41
CA ILE A 121 -8.87 8.41 2.00
C ILE A 121 -10.05 8.95 2.83
N LYS A 122 -9.83 9.99 3.63
CA LYS A 122 -10.89 10.65 4.40
C LYS A 122 -12.02 11.16 3.50
N ASN A 123 -11.68 11.75 2.35
CA ASN A 123 -12.66 12.25 1.38
C ASN A 123 -13.48 11.13 0.69
N MET A 124 -13.06 9.86 0.79
CA MET A 124 -13.85 8.73 0.31
C MET A 124 -14.99 8.36 1.26
N ASN A 125 -15.03 8.90 2.48
CA ASN A 125 -16.06 8.63 3.51
C ASN A 125 -16.29 7.13 3.74
N LEU A 126 -15.20 6.35 3.82
CA LEU A 126 -15.27 4.90 3.99
C LEU A 126 -15.54 4.52 5.45
N PRO A 127 -16.31 3.45 5.72
CA PRO A 127 -16.47 2.94 7.06
C PRO A 127 -15.16 2.32 7.57
N LYS A 128 -14.95 2.36 8.89
CA LYS A 128 -13.84 1.65 9.52
C LYS A 128 -14.10 0.13 9.53
N PRO A 129 -13.04 -0.70 9.57
CA PRO A 129 -13.16 -2.14 9.78
C PRO A 129 -13.96 -2.48 11.04
N LYS A 130 -14.66 -3.61 11.01
CA LYS A 130 -15.49 -4.06 12.15
C LYS A 130 -14.67 -4.67 13.28
N ALA A 131 -13.50 -5.19 12.96
CA ALA A 131 -12.55 -5.74 13.91
C ALA A 131 -11.17 -5.11 13.74
N ASP A 132 -10.33 -5.26 14.75
CA ASP A 132 -8.93 -4.86 14.68
C ASP A 132 -8.13 -5.89 13.89
N LEU A 133 -7.81 -5.57 12.64
CA LEU A 133 -7.02 -6.44 11.75
C LEU A 133 -5.66 -6.82 12.37
N THR A 134 -5.07 -5.96 13.21
CA THR A 134 -3.73 -6.21 13.78
C THR A 134 -3.71 -7.36 14.79
N ALA A 135 -4.87 -7.75 15.32
CA ALA A 135 -5.04 -8.85 16.25
C ALA A 135 -5.26 -10.22 15.56
N LEU A 136 -5.47 -10.25 14.25
CA LEU A 136 -5.72 -11.49 13.52
C LEU A 136 -4.46 -12.36 13.45
N ARG A 137 -4.66 -13.65 13.71
CA ARG A 137 -3.66 -14.72 13.67
C ARG A 137 -4.33 -15.95 13.04
N ASP A 138 -3.58 -16.71 12.27
CA ASP A 138 -3.95 -18.03 11.72
C ASP A 138 -3.26 -19.11 12.55
#